data_AF-A0A1T2YR63-F1
#
_entry.id   AF-A0A1T2YR63-F1
#
_cell.length_a   1.000
_cell.length_b   1.000
_cell.length_c   1.000
_cell.angle_alpha   90.00
_cell.angle_beta   90.00
_cell.angle_gamma   90.00
#
_symmetry.space_group_name_H-M   'P 1'
#
loop_
_entity.id
_entity.type
_entity.pdbx_description
1 polymer ?
#
loop_
_entity_poly.entity_id
_entity_poly.type
_entity_poly.pdbx_seq_one_letter_code
_entity_poly.pdbx_strand_id
1 'polypeptide(L)'
;MLLNSIKNAVGRYFKGTDSLQGQPLPEVNKALIEDAPRVIRLTIWAIIAFFIFLVVWAGFSSIDEVTRGDGKAIPSSKLQKIQNLEGGIVSELYVKEGQIVEAGAPLIRLDDTRFVSNAGETEALRLAMQLRVERLSAQVDDRPLNIPDDVLKAAPSQAANERSLYESRRQQLKDEVGGLQEQLVQRQQELREFSSKQGQYRSQLSLQRQEINMSEPLVAQGAVSPVEVLRLKRAEMETRGQLDATTLAIPRAESAIKEVQRKIDETRGKFRSEALTQLNEARTELNKAESTGRALEDRVSRTLVTSPVRGIVKQLLVNTVGGVIQPGSDMVEIVPLNDTLLVEAKIRPQDIAFLHPGQEAIVKFTAYDYTIYGGLKAKLERIGADTITDEDKKTTYYMITLRTDRSHLGTDEKPLLIIPGMVASVDIITGKKSILSYLLKPIIKARAEALHER
;
A
#
# COMPACT_ATOMS: atom_id res chain seq x y z
N MET A 1 -39.24 -71.92 -31.12
CA MET A 1 -40.59 -72.53 -30.99
C MET A 1 -41.71 -71.50 -30.78
N LEU A 2 -41.50 -70.43 -30.00
CA LEU A 2 -42.54 -69.41 -29.70
C LEU A 2 -42.95 -68.52 -30.90
N LEU A 3 -42.06 -68.22 -31.85
CA LEU A 3 -42.38 -67.35 -32.99
C LEU A 3 -43.33 -67.98 -34.04
N ASN A 4 -43.23 -69.28 -34.30
CA ASN A 4 -44.14 -69.97 -35.23
C ASN A 4 -45.55 -70.14 -34.64
N SER A 5 -45.67 -70.24 -33.32
CA SER A 5 -46.95 -70.27 -32.61
C SER A 5 -47.69 -68.93 -32.72
N ILE A 6 -46.97 -67.81 -32.57
CA ILE A 6 -47.54 -66.46 -32.71
C ILE A 6 -47.96 -66.19 -34.17
N LYS A 7 -47.17 -66.61 -35.16
CA LYS A 7 -47.51 -66.43 -36.58
C LYS A 7 -48.76 -67.23 -37.00
N ASN A 8 -48.89 -68.47 -36.49
CA ASN A 8 -50.05 -69.32 -36.73
C ASN A 8 -51.30 -68.88 -35.93
N ALA A 9 -51.12 -68.26 -34.77
CA ALA A 9 -52.21 -67.64 -33.99
C ALA A 9 -52.73 -66.37 -34.67
N VAL A 10 -51.84 -65.50 -35.17
CA VAL A 10 -52.21 -64.28 -35.90
C VAL A 10 -52.88 -64.62 -37.24
N GLY A 11 -52.42 -65.66 -37.95
CA GLY A 11 -53.05 -66.11 -39.20
C GLY A 11 -54.47 -66.66 -39.04
N ARG A 12 -54.76 -67.34 -37.92
CA ARG A 12 -56.12 -67.81 -37.58
C ARG A 12 -57.02 -66.69 -37.07
N TYR A 13 -56.47 -65.72 -36.34
CA TYR A 13 -57.22 -64.59 -35.82
C TYR A 13 -57.74 -63.64 -36.92
N PHE A 14 -57.22 -63.76 -38.14
CA PHE A 14 -57.59 -62.93 -39.28
C PHE A 14 -58.50 -63.62 -40.32
N LYS A 15 -58.70 -64.95 -40.33
CA LYS A 15 -59.48 -65.67 -41.38
C LYS A 15 -60.92 -65.94 -40.90
N GLY A 16 -61.90 -65.20 -41.41
CA GLY A 16 -63.33 -65.35 -41.08
C GLY A 16 -63.98 -66.53 -41.79
N THR A 17 -64.95 -67.18 -41.13
CA THR A 17 -65.77 -68.26 -41.68
C THR A 17 -67.10 -67.71 -42.21
N ASP A 18 -67.34 -67.90 -43.51
CA ASP A 18 -68.59 -67.58 -44.20
C ASP A 18 -69.68 -68.63 -43.94
N SER A 19 -70.90 -68.12 -43.71
CA SER A 19 -72.21 -68.71 -43.99
C SER A 19 -72.62 -70.04 -43.34
N LEU A 20 -73.72 -70.02 -42.58
CA LEU A 20 -74.82 -71.00 -42.72
C LEU A 20 -76.16 -70.28 -42.46
N GLN A 21 -76.93 -70.16 -43.55
CA GLN A 21 -78.30 -69.66 -43.64
C GLN A 21 -79.31 -70.70 -43.15
N GLY A 22 -80.42 -70.23 -42.59
CA GLY A 22 -81.71 -70.93 -42.67
C GLY A 22 -82.16 -71.71 -41.43
N GLN A 23 -82.66 -71.00 -40.42
CA GLN A 23 -83.76 -71.41 -39.53
C GLN A 23 -84.21 -70.19 -38.69
N PRO A 24 -85.52 -69.96 -38.49
CA PRO A 24 -86.00 -68.81 -37.71
C PRO A 24 -85.73 -69.04 -36.21
N LEU A 25 -84.91 -68.17 -35.62
CA LEU A 25 -84.60 -68.14 -34.18
C LEU A 25 -85.50 -67.11 -33.46
N PRO A 26 -85.83 -67.31 -32.17
CA PRO A 26 -86.39 -66.25 -31.33
C PRO A 26 -85.36 -65.13 -31.11
N GLU A 27 -85.80 -63.87 -31.18
CA GLU A 27 -85.03 -62.63 -31.39
C GLU A 27 -84.06 -62.16 -30.29
N VAL A 28 -83.59 -62.99 -29.34
CA VAL A 28 -82.86 -62.44 -28.17
C VAL A 28 -81.33 -62.60 -28.21
N ASN A 29 -80.74 -63.35 -29.16
CA ASN A 29 -79.29 -63.61 -29.16
C ASN A 29 -78.54 -63.25 -30.46
N LYS A 30 -78.95 -62.19 -31.17
CA LYS A 30 -78.29 -61.76 -32.42
C LYS A 30 -77.26 -60.62 -32.29
N ALA A 31 -76.91 -60.20 -31.06
CA ALA A 31 -76.04 -59.04 -30.82
C ALA A 31 -74.63 -59.35 -30.27
N LEU A 32 -74.25 -60.62 -30.09
CA LEU A 32 -72.97 -60.98 -29.45
C LEU A 32 -71.92 -61.60 -30.39
N ILE A 33 -72.20 -61.72 -31.69
CA ILE A 33 -71.24 -62.28 -32.65
C ILE A 33 -71.29 -61.47 -33.95
N GLU A 34 -70.81 -60.23 -33.88
CA GLU A 34 -70.31 -59.52 -35.05
C GLU A 34 -68.80 -59.35 -34.84
N ASP A 35 -68.03 -60.19 -35.54
CA ASP A 35 -66.58 -60.28 -35.44
C ASP A 35 -65.91 -58.93 -35.75
N ALA A 36 -65.18 -58.36 -34.79
CA ALA A 36 -64.56 -57.04 -34.95
C ALA A 36 -63.55 -57.02 -36.13
N PRO A 37 -63.72 -56.14 -37.14
CA PRO A 37 -62.89 -56.11 -38.34
C PRO A 37 -61.43 -55.74 -38.04
N ARG A 38 -60.52 -56.25 -38.88
CA ARG A 38 -59.06 -56.19 -38.74
C ARG A 38 -58.49 -54.81 -38.41
N VAL A 39 -59.15 -53.75 -38.88
CA VAL A 39 -58.75 -52.35 -38.73
C VAL A 39 -58.85 -51.88 -37.28
N ILE A 40 -59.87 -52.32 -36.54
CA ILE A 40 -60.07 -51.95 -35.12
C ILE A 40 -58.96 -52.53 -34.24
N ARG A 41 -58.50 -53.76 -34.54
CA ARG A 41 -57.38 -54.36 -33.81
C ARG A 41 -56.05 -53.63 -34.07
N LEU A 42 -55.83 -53.12 -35.29
CA LEU A 42 -54.62 -52.37 -35.64
C LEU A 42 -54.60 -50.97 -34.98
N THR A 43 -55.75 -50.29 -34.93
CA THR A 43 -55.86 -48.99 -34.25
C THR A 43 -55.67 -49.12 -32.74
N ILE A 44 -56.17 -50.19 -32.12
CA ILE A 44 -55.93 -50.49 -30.69
C ILE A 44 -54.42 -50.67 -30.42
N TRP A 45 -53.70 -51.45 -31.23
CA TRP A 45 -52.25 -51.64 -31.04
C TRP A 45 -51.45 -50.35 -31.29
N ALA A 46 -51.87 -49.51 -32.25
CA ALA A 46 -51.24 -48.21 -32.48
C ALA A 46 -51.44 -47.24 -31.29
N ILE A 47 -52.63 -47.22 -30.71
CA ILE A 47 -52.93 -46.45 -29.50
C ILE A 47 -52.09 -46.97 -28.32
N ILE A 48 -52.01 -48.28 -28.12
CA ILE A 48 -51.18 -48.89 -27.07
C ILE A 48 -49.70 -48.52 -27.27
N ALA A 49 -49.18 -48.60 -28.49
CA ALA A 49 -47.81 -48.22 -28.80
C ALA A 49 -47.54 -46.72 -28.53
N PHE A 50 -48.49 -45.84 -28.86
CA PHE A 50 -48.40 -44.41 -28.56
C PHE A 50 -48.36 -44.12 -27.05
N PHE A 51 -49.20 -44.80 -26.26
CA PHE A 51 -49.16 -44.67 -24.80
C PHE A 51 -47.86 -45.21 -24.20
N ILE A 52 -47.35 -46.34 -24.70
CA ILE A 52 -46.05 -46.87 -24.27
C ILE A 52 -44.94 -45.88 -24.60
N PHE A 53 -44.95 -45.28 -25.79
CA PHE A 53 -44.00 -44.26 -26.18
C PHE A 53 -44.05 -43.02 -25.27
N LEU A 54 -45.26 -42.52 -24.95
CA LEU A 54 -45.46 -41.40 -24.02
C LEU A 54 -44.93 -41.72 -22.62
N VAL A 55 -45.15 -42.93 -22.11
CA VAL A 55 -44.67 -43.36 -20.79
C VAL A 55 -43.15 -43.47 -20.77
N VAL A 56 -42.54 -44.03 -21.82
CA VAL A 56 -41.07 -44.12 -21.96
C VAL A 56 -40.47 -42.71 -22.07
N TRP A 57 -41.04 -41.84 -22.91
CA TRP A 57 -40.60 -40.46 -23.07
C TRP A 57 -40.75 -39.65 -21.78
N ALA A 58 -41.88 -39.76 -21.08
CA ALA A 58 -42.11 -39.10 -19.80
C ALA A 58 -41.18 -39.62 -18.69
N GLY A 59 -40.68 -40.86 -18.81
CA GLY A 59 -39.65 -41.42 -17.94
C GLY A 59 -38.26 -40.81 -18.18
N PHE A 60 -37.90 -40.52 -19.44
CA PHE A 60 -36.61 -39.93 -19.82
C PHE A 60 -36.56 -38.40 -19.76
N SER A 61 -37.71 -37.71 -19.90
CA SER A 61 -37.75 -36.25 -19.87
C SER A 61 -37.64 -35.73 -18.45
N SER A 62 -36.50 -35.11 -18.11
CA SER A 62 -36.25 -34.47 -16.82
C SER A 62 -36.71 -33.01 -16.81
N ILE A 63 -37.44 -32.62 -15.75
CA ILE A 63 -37.78 -31.23 -15.43
C ILE A 63 -37.10 -30.82 -14.12
N ASP A 64 -36.68 -29.56 -14.04
CA ASP A 64 -36.02 -29.02 -12.86
C ASP A 64 -37.06 -28.75 -11.75
N GLU A 65 -36.77 -29.22 -10.55
CA GLU A 65 -37.51 -28.90 -9.34
C GLU A 65 -36.88 -27.65 -8.72
N VAL A 66 -37.69 -26.61 -8.55
CA VAL A 66 -37.23 -25.32 -8.02
C VAL A 66 -37.90 -24.98 -6.71
N THR A 67 -37.10 -24.53 -5.75
CA THR A 67 -37.57 -23.91 -4.51
C THR A 67 -37.55 -22.41 -4.69
N ARG A 68 -38.68 -21.74 -4.45
CA ARG A 68 -38.80 -20.29 -4.55
C ARG A 68 -38.57 -19.60 -3.21
N GLY A 69 -37.78 -18.54 -3.21
CA GLY A 69 -37.58 -17.64 -2.08
C GLY A 69 -37.75 -16.18 -2.49
N ASP A 70 -38.13 -15.36 -1.51
CA ASP A 70 -38.17 -13.90 -1.67
C ASP A 70 -36.88 -13.32 -1.11
N GLY A 71 -36.19 -12.48 -1.89
CA GLY A 71 -34.89 -11.95 -1.53
C GLY A 71 -34.66 -10.49 -1.88
N LYS A 72 -33.48 -10.01 -1.49
CA LYS A 72 -33.03 -8.64 -1.67
C LYS A 72 -31.55 -8.62 -2.04
N ALA A 73 -31.17 -7.76 -2.97
CA ALA A 73 -29.77 -7.51 -3.30
C ALA A 73 -29.07 -6.80 -2.13
N ILE A 74 -27.96 -7.37 -1.69
CA ILE A 74 -27.02 -6.76 -0.75
C ILE A 74 -25.67 -6.57 -1.46
N PRO A 75 -24.87 -5.56 -1.07
CA PRO A 75 -23.56 -5.40 -1.66
C PRO A 75 -22.69 -6.60 -1.29
N SER A 76 -21.88 -7.07 -2.24
CA SER A 76 -20.98 -8.21 -2.01
C SER A 76 -19.85 -7.88 -1.04
N SER A 77 -19.49 -6.59 -0.93
CA SER A 77 -18.58 -6.06 0.07
C SER A 77 -19.34 -5.29 1.13
N LYS A 78 -18.77 -5.26 2.35
CA LYS A 78 -19.24 -4.37 3.41
C LYS A 78 -19.21 -2.93 2.93
N LEU A 79 -20.17 -2.15 3.43
CA LEU A 79 -20.22 -0.69 3.27
C LEU A 79 -18.88 -0.08 3.69
N GLN A 80 -18.30 0.75 2.82
CA GLN A 80 -17.04 1.43 3.08
C GLN A 80 -17.33 2.79 3.71
N LYS A 81 -16.83 2.99 4.93
CA LYS A 81 -16.91 4.27 5.64
C LYS A 81 -15.62 5.03 5.41
N ILE A 82 -15.70 6.15 4.71
CA ILE A 82 -14.54 7.00 4.44
C ILE A 82 -14.42 8.03 5.57
N GLN A 83 -13.28 7.99 6.25
CA GLN A 83 -12.94 8.85 7.37
C GLN A 83 -11.63 9.57 7.06
N ASN A 84 -11.41 10.72 7.69
CA ASN A 84 -10.11 11.41 7.65
C ASN A 84 -9.50 11.48 9.05
N LEU A 85 -8.21 11.19 9.14
CA LEU A 85 -7.44 11.18 10.39
C LEU A 85 -7.20 12.59 10.95
N GLU A 86 -7.04 13.60 10.08
CA GLU A 86 -6.64 14.95 10.52
C GLU A 86 -7.83 15.82 10.96
N GLY A 87 -9.01 15.61 10.36
CA GLY A 87 -10.13 16.53 10.50
C GLY A 87 -9.84 17.92 9.90
N GLY A 88 -10.77 18.85 10.03
CA GLY A 88 -10.59 20.20 9.49
C GLY A 88 -11.89 20.86 9.02
N ILE A 89 -11.75 21.96 8.29
CA ILE A 89 -12.86 22.70 7.69
C ILE A 89 -13.06 22.18 6.27
N VAL A 90 -14.30 21.88 5.88
CA VAL A 90 -14.62 21.50 4.50
C VAL A 90 -14.49 22.71 3.58
N SER A 91 -13.58 22.64 2.62
CA SER A 91 -13.37 23.66 1.60
C SER A 91 -14.24 23.41 0.37
N GLU A 92 -14.21 22.19 -0.17
CA GLU A 92 -14.97 21.82 -1.37
C GLU A 92 -15.57 20.41 -1.25
N LEU A 93 -16.74 20.22 -1.88
CA LEU A 93 -17.45 18.96 -1.98
C LEU A 93 -17.61 18.57 -3.46
N TYR A 94 -17.01 17.44 -3.88
CA TYR A 94 -16.97 17.03 -5.29
C TYR A 94 -18.07 16.05 -5.68
N VAL A 95 -18.73 15.41 -4.70
CA VAL A 95 -19.68 14.32 -4.94
C VAL A 95 -21.05 14.59 -4.33
N LYS A 96 -22.08 13.94 -4.89
CA LYS A 96 -23.45 13.97 -4.39
C LYS A 96 -23.94 12.56 -4.05
N GLU A 97 -24.97 12.48 -3.21
CA GLU A 97 -25.63 11.20 -2.90
C GLU A 97 -26.20 10.56 -4.17
N GLY A 98 -25.99 9.25 -4.32
CA GLY A 98 -26.39 8.48 -5.51
C GLY A 98 -25.41 8.56 -6.68
N GLN A 99 -24.35 9.36 -6.62
CA GLN A 99 -23.34 9.46 -7.67
C GLN A 99 -22.42 8.23 -7.68
N ILE A 100 -22.08 7.76 -8.89
CA ILE A 100 -21.06 6.73 -9.10
C ILE A 100 -19.68 7.40 -9.06
N VAL A 101 -18.78 6.86 -8.24
CA VAL A 101 -17.40 7.32 -8.10
C VAL A 101 -16.43 6.19 -8.48
N GLU A 102 -15.36 6.55 -9.16
CA GLU A 102 -14.27 5.64 -9.49
C GLU A 102 -13.23 5.60 -8.34
N ALA A 103 -12.38 4.57 -8.33
CA ALA A 103 -11.27 4.51 -7.38
C ALA A 103 -10.29 5.68 -7.62
N GLY A 104 -9.89 6.36 -6.55
CA GLY A 104 -9.07 7.58 -6.58
C GLY A 104 -9.83 8.88 -6.85
N ALA A 105 -11.14 8.83 -7.13
CA ALA A 105 -11.91 10.04 -7.37
C ALA A 105 -11.96 10.93 -6.12
N PRO A 106 -11.77 12.26 -6.25
CA PRO A 106 -11.86 13.17 -5.12
C PRO A 106 -13.30 13.26 -4.63
N LEU A 107 -13.48 13.18 -3.31
CA LEU A 107 -14.78 13.23 -2.64
C LEU A 107 -14.97 14.58 -1.96
N ILE A 108 -14.02 14.94 -1.10
CA ILE A 108 -14.05 16.13 -0.25
C ILE A 108 -12.65 16.71 -0.16
N ARG A 109 -12.52 18.04 -0.25
CA ARG A 109 -11.29 18.77 0.07
C ARG A 109 -11.46 19.50 1.39
N LEU A 110 -10.54 19.27 2.31
CA LEU A 110 -10.39 20.06 3.51
C LEU A 110 -9.53 21.30 3.24
N ASP A 111 -9.71 22.35 4.04
CA ASP A 111 -8.83 23.51 4.04
C ASP A 111 -7.40 23.08 4.39
N ASP A 112 -6.51 23.23 3.42
CA ASP A 112 -5.11 22.82 3.50
C ASP A 112 -4.19 23.96 3.96
N THR A 113 -4.69 25.18 4.13
CA THR A 113 -3.89 26.40 4.39
C THR A 113 -2.91 26.19 5.55
N ARG A 114 -3.38 25.63 6.67
CA ARG A 114 -2.54 25.34 7.85
C ARG A 114 -1.52 24.23 7.58
N PHE A 115 -1.91 23.19 6.86
CA PHE A 115 -1.05 22.04 6.57
C PHE A 115 0.06 22.41 5.58
N VAL A 116 -0.29 23.15 4.52
CA VAL A 116 0.65 23.70 3.54
C VAL A 116 1.62 24.68 4.19
N SER A 117 1.13 25.53 5.10
CA SER A 117 2.00 26.47 5.84
C SER A 117 3.04 25.74 6.70
N ASN A 118 2.63 24.72 7.45
CA ASN A 118 3.54 23.90 8.26
C ASN A 118 4.56 23.13 7.40
N ALA A 119 4.11 22.58 6.27
CA ALA A 119 4.98 21.89 5.31
C ALA A 119 6.00 22.88 4.69
N GLY A 120 5.55 24.09 4.31
CA GLY A 120 6.41 25.14 3.79
C GLY A 120 7.44 25.64 4.80
N GLU A 121 7.08 25.78 6.08
CA GLU A 121 8.02 26.11 7.16
C GLU A 121 9.10 25.04 7.31
N THR A 122 8.69 23.77 7.31
CA THR A 122 9.62 22.63 7.44
C THR A 122 10.53 22.52 6.22
N GLU A 123 10.01 22.79 5.02
CA GLU A 123 10.80 22.81 3.79
C GLU A 123 11.81 23.96 3.78
N ALA A 124 11.42 25.15 4.23
CA ALA A 124 12.35 26.27 4.40
C ALA A 124 13.46 25.93 5.40
N LEU A 125 13.14 25.24 6.49
CA LEU A 125 14.12 24.74 7.45
C LEU A 125 15.05 23.69 6.83
N ARG A 126 14.51 22.74 6.05
CA ARG A 126 15.28 21.72 5.33
C ARG A 126 16.31 22.36 4.40
N LEU A 127 15.89 23.32 3.58
CA LEU A 127 16.77 24.05 2.67
C LEU A 127 17.86 24.83 3.43
N ALA A 128 17.50 25.52 4.51
CA ALA A 128 18.46 26.23 5.35
C ALA A 128 19.52 25.29 5.95
N MET A 129 19.09 24.13 6.47
CA MET A 129 20.01 23.14 7.04
C MET A 129 20.87 22.47 5.97
N GLN A 130 20.33 22.21 4.78
CA GLN A 130 21.09 21.67 3.65
C GLN A 130 22.23 22.63 3.24
N LEU A 131 21.93 23.93 3.12
CA LEU A 131 22.95 24.97 2.86
C LEU A 131 24.03 25.01 3.95
N ARG A 132 23.61 24.94 5.22
CA ARG A 132 24.53 24.94 6.37
C ARG A 132 25.43 23.70 6.38
N VAL A 133 24.90 22.54 6.05
CA VAL A 133 25.68 21.28 5.92
C VAL A 133 26.69 21.38 4.78
N GLU A 134 26.31 21.93 3.62
CA GLU A 134 27.25 22.16 2.51
C GLU A 134 28.36 23.14 2.90
N ARG A 135 28.03 24.25 3.56
CA ARG A 135 29.04 25.19 4.09
C ARG A 135 30.00 24.51 5.04
N LEU A 136 29.49 23.80 6.05
CA LEU A 136 30.31 23.20 7.09
C LEU A 136 31.18 22.06 6.55
N SER A 137 30.64 21.24 5.65
CA SER A 137 31.44 20.21 4.97
C SER A 137 32.55 20.83 4.13
N ALA A 138 32.27 21.92 3.40
CA ALA A 138 33.28 22.66 2.66
C ALA A 138 34.39 23.23 3.55
N GLN A 139 34.06 23.66 4.78
CA GLN A 139 35.03 24.15 5.77
C GLN A 139 35.88 23.02 6.38
N VAL A 140 35.30 21.84 6.59
CA VAL A 140 36.00 20.67 7.15
C VAL A 140 36.97 20.06 6.13
N ASP A 141 36.56 19.99 4.86
CA ASP A 141 37.33 19.37 3.78
C ASP A 141 38.28 20.35 3.07
N ASP A 142 38.25 21.64 3.45
CA ASP A 142 39.00 22.74 2.83
C ASP A 142 38.77 22.84 1.30
N ARG A 143 37.53 22.57 0.88
CA ARG A 143 37.09 22.66 -0.52
C ARG A 143 36.29 23.94 -0.76
N PRO A 144 36.24 24.47 -2.00
CA PRO A 144 35.35 25.57 -2.32
C PRO A 144 33.88 25.17 -2.09
N LEU A 145 33.10 26.14 -1.62
CA LEU A 145 31.66 25.98 -1.45
C LEU A 145 31.00 25.75 -2.83
N ASN A 146 30.34 24.60 -2.98
CA ASN A 146 29.56 24.26 -4.16
C ASN A 146 28.12 24.01 -3.71
N ILE A 147 27.21 24.93 -4.06
CA ILE A 147 25.79 24.81 -3.72
C ILE A 147 25.06 24.26 -4.96
N PRO A 148 24.30 23.17 -4.81
CA PRO A 148 23.44 22.65 -5.88
C PRO A 148 22.46 23.70 -6.46
N ASP A 149 22.24 23.66 -7.79
CA ASP A 149 21.41 24.64 -8.52
C ASP A 149 19.92 24.63 -8.11
N ASP A 150 19.42 23.49 -7.67
CA ASP A 150 18.06 23.31 -7.14
C ASP A 150 17.87 24.12 -5.84
N VAL A 151 18.81 24.03 -4.91
CA VAL A 151 18.76 24.76 -3.63
C VAL A 151 18.99 26.26 -3.85
N LEU A 152 19.87 26.64 -4.78
CA LEU A 152 20.11 28.05 -5.15
C LEU A 152 18.86 28.76 -5.65
N LYS A 153 18.05 28.07 -6.47
CA LYS A 153 16.79 28.63 -6.99
C LYS A 153 15.71 28.71 -5.91
N ALA A 154 15.66 27.73 -5.01
CA ALA A 154 14.65 27.67 -3.96
C ALA A 154 14.86 28.72 -2.85
N ALA A 155 16.12 29.00 -2.47
CA ALA A 155 16.44 29.90 -1.36
C ALA A 155 17.65 30.81 -1.64
N PRO A 156 17.54 31.78 -2.57
CA PRO A 156 18.68 32.59 -3.04
C PRO A 156 19.29 33.47 -1.96
N SER A 157 18.46 34.08 -1.10
CA SER A 157 18.93 34.95 -0.01
C SER A 157 19.70 34.18 1.06
N GLN A 158 19.21 32.99 1.43
CA GLN A 158 19.88 32.13 2.41
C GLN A 158 21.22 31.61 1.86
N ALA A 159 21.26 31.20 0.59
CA ALA A 159 22.48 30.76 -0.06
C ALA A 159 23.55 31.86 -0.12
N ALA A 160 23.14 33.11 -0.43
CA ALA A 160 24.05 34.26 -0.41
C ALA A 160 24.62 34.54 0.99
N ASN A 161 23.78 34.45 2.03
CA ASN A 161 24.22 34.64 3.41
C ASN A 161 25.22 33.56 3.85
N GLU A 162 24.95 32.29 3.55
CA GLU A 162 25.85 31.18 3.88
C GLU A 162 27.18 31.27 3.12
N ARG A 163 27.16 31.75 1.87
CA ARG A 163 28.38 32.03 1.10
C ARG A 163 29.22 33.15 1.72
N SER A 164 28.59 34.27 2.10
CA SER A 164 29.29 35.37 2.78
C SER A 164 29.89 34.91 4.12
N LEU A 165 29.15 34.09 4.88
CA LEU A 165 29.63 33.52 6.13
C LEU A 165 30.81 32.55 5.91
N TYR A 166 30.77 31.74 4.85
CA TYR A 166 31.87 30.86 4.46
C TYR A 166 33.16 31.65 4.18
N GLU A 167 33.05 32.68 3.34
CA GLU A 167 34.19 33.52 2.94
C GLU A 167 34.78 34.26 4.15
N SER A 168 33.93 34.84 5.00
CA SER A 168 34.33 35.52 6.23
C SER A 168 35.06 34.59 7.21
N ARG A 169 34.53 33.39 7.45
CA ARG A 169 35.16 32.40 8.35
C ARG A 169 36.51 31.91 7.82
N ARG A 170 36.63 31.70 6.52
CA ARG A 170 37.88 31.29 5.88
C ARG A 170 38.93 32.40 5.96
N GLN A 171 38.52 33.64 5.75
CA GLN A 171 39.40 34.80 5.88
C GLN A 171 39.88 34.98 7.32
N GLN A 172 38.99 34.85 8.30
CA GLN A 172 39.35 34.90 9.73
C GLN A 172 40.41 33.86 10.11
N LEU A 173 40.23 32.59 9.69
CA LEU A 173 41.22 31.54 9.96
C LEU A 173 42.56 31.85 9.30
N LYS A 174 42.54 32.36 8.06
CA LYS A 174 43.74 32.74 7.33
C LYS A 174 44.51 33.86 8.03
N ASP A 175 43.81 34.86 8.55
CA ASP A 175 44.42 35.99 9.25
C ASP A 175 45.01 35.57 10.61
N GLU A 176 44.31 34.73 11.37
CA GLU A 176 44.80 34.20 12.64
C GLU A 176 46.05 33.33 12.46
N VAL A 177 46.01 32.41 11.49
CA VAL A 177 47.17 31.59 11.13
C VAL A 177 48.29 32.45 10.56
N GLY A 178 47.99 33.47 9.77
CA GLY A 178 48.97 34.41 9.22
C GLY A 178 49.73 35.17 10.31
N GLY A 179 49.03 35.65 11.35
CA GLY A 179 49.67 36.29 12.50
C GLY A 179 50.61 35.35 13.27
N LEU A 180 50.20 34.10 13.48
CA LEU A 180 51.06 33.09 14.11
C LEU A 180 52.26 32.68 13.23
N GLN A 181 52.09 32.66 11.90
CA GLN A 181 53.18 32.42 10.96
C GLN A 181 54.22 33.54 11.00
N GLU A 182 53.79 34.80 11.09
CA GLU A 182 54.72 35.93 11.24
C GLU A 182 55.51 35.83 12.56
N GLN A 183 54.84 35.47 13.66
CA GLN A 183 55.52 35.19 14.93
C GLN A 183 56.52 34.04 14.82
N LEU A 184 56.19 32.98 14.07
CA LEU A 184 57.09 31.86 13.82
C LEU A 184 58.36 32.33 13.08
N VAL A 185 58.20 33.15 12.04
CA VAL A 185 59.31 33.74 11.29
C VAL A 185 60.18 34.61 12.20
N GLN A 186 59.58 35.43 13.07
CA GLN A 186 60.31 36.24 14.06
C GLN A 186 61.15 35.37 15.00
N ARG A 187 60.59 34.27 15.55
CA ARG A 187 61.33 33.34 16.42
C ARG A 187 62.45 32.59 15.69
N GLN A 188 62.24 32.26 14.42
CA GLN A 188 63.29 31.66 13.58
C GLN A 188 64.43 32.65 13.29
N GLN A 189 64.14 33.94 13.13
CA GLN A 189 65.16 34.97 13.01
C GLN A 189 65.98 35.12 14.31
N GLU A 190 65.31 35.13 15.47
CA GLU A 190 65.96 35.14 16.78
C GLU A 190 66.91 33.93 16.98
N LEU A 191 66.50 32.73 16.58
CA LEU A 191 67.36 31.54 16.60
C LEU A 191 68.59 31.68 15.68
N ARG A 192 68.41 32.25 14.48
CA ARG A 192 69.51 32.52 13.55
C ARG A 192 70.50 33.53 14.12
N GLU A 193 70.02 34.54 14.84
CA GLU A 193 70.86 35.49 15.55
C GLU A 193 71.71 34.80 16.63
N PHE A 194 71.10 33.98 17.49
CA PHE A 194 71.85 33.23 18.52
C PHE A 194 72.87 32.27 17.91
N SER A 195 72.50 31.57 16.83
CA SER A 195 73.41 30.66 16.12
C SER A 195 74.61 31.40 15.52
N SER A 196 74.39 32.60 14.99
CA SER A 196 75.45 33.46 14.45
C SER A 196 76.38 33.96 15.55
N LYS A 197 75.83 34.43 16.69
CA LYS A 197 76.61 34.84 17.87
C LYS A 197 77.43 33.68 18.44
N GLN A 198 76.85 32.48 18.51
CA GLN A 198 77.57 31.28 18.95
C GLN A 198 78.79 31.00 18.06
N GLY A 199 78.63 31.08 16.73
CA GLY A 199 79.74 30.93 15.78
C GLY A 199 80.82 32.02 15.95
N GLN A 200 80.41 33.26 16.18
CA GLN A 200 81.31 34.39 16.44
C GLN A 200 82.14 34.18 17.72
N TYR A 201 81.48 33.89 18.84
CA TYR A 201 82.18 33.64 20.12
C TYR A 201 83.08 32.42 20.07
N ARG A 202 82.67 31.36 19.36
CA ARG A 202 83.51 30.17 19.16
C ARG A 202 84.78 30.49 18.38
N SER A 203 84.67 31.32 17.33
CA SER A 203 85.81 31.78 16.54
C SER A 203 86.73 32.69 17.37
N GLN A 204 86.16 33.65 18.10
CA GLN A 204 86.90 34.55 18.99
C GLN A 204 87.65 33.79 20.10
N LEU A 205 86.99 32.80 20.72
CA LEU A 205 87.60 31.94 21.73
C LEU A 205 88.77 31.13 21.16
N SER A 206 88.66 30.65 19.92
CA SER A 206 89.75 29.92 19.27
C SER A 206 90.98 30.78 19.02
N LEU A 207 90.79 32.03 18.59
CA LEU A 207 91.87 33.00 18.38
C LEU A 207 92.54 33.39 19.70
N GLN A 208 91.75 33.69 20.74
CA GLN A 208 92.28 34.01 22.08
C GLN A 208 93.10 32.85 22.66
N ARG A 209 92.65 31.60 22.50
CA ARG A 209 93.42 30.43 22.92
C ARG A 209 94.74 30.31 22.15
N GLN A 210 94.73 30.60 20.86
CA GLN A 210 95.95 30.61 20.05
C GLN A 210 96.93 31.70 20.53
N GLU A 211 96.45 32.91 20.81
CA GLU A 211 97.26 34.00 21.38
C GLU A 211 97.85 33.64 22.75
N ILE A 212 97.07 33.01 23.64
CA ILE A 212 97.54 32.53 24.94
C ILE A 212 98.66 31.50 24.76
N ASN A 213 98.45 30.50 23.89
CA ASN A 213 99.43 29.43 23.63
C ASN A 213 100.74 29.97 23.04
N MET A 214 100.67 31.04 22.24
CA MET A 214 101.87 31.72 21.72
C MET A 214 102.56 32.58 22.77
N SER A 215 101.81 33.19 23.69
CA SER A 215 102.33 34.14 24.69
C SER A 215 102.91 33.45 25.93
N GLU A 216 102.38 32.31 26.35
CA GLU A 216 102.89 31.54 27.51
C GLU A 216 104.39 31.21 27.44
N PRO A 217 104.95 30.66 26.34
CA PRO A 217 106.39 30.40 26.25
C PRO A 217 107.23 31.68 26.21
N LEU A 218 106.70 32.78 25.66
CA LEU A 218 107.39 34.07 25.60
C LEU A 218 107.51 34.72 26.98
N VAL A 219 106.51 34.55 27.85
CA VAL A 219 106.61 34.94 29.27
C VAL A 219 107.65 34.11 30.02
N ALA A 220 107.72 32.80 29.76
CA ALA A 220 108.73 31.92 30.37
C ALA A 220 110.17 32.32 29.99
N GLN A 221 110.35 32.92 28.81
CA GLN A 221 111.63 33.46 28.33
C GLN A 221 111.88 34.93 28.76
N GLY A 222 110.94 35.56 29.48
CA GLY A 222 111.04 36.95 29.95
C GLY A 222 110.78 38.01 28.88
N ALA A 223 110.35 37.63 27.67
CA ALA A 223 110.13 38.54 26.55
C ALA A 223 108.79 39.30 26.63
N VAL A 224 107.85 38.84 27.46
CA VAL A 224 106.51 39.43 27.65
C VAL A 224 106.16 39.43 29.14
N SER A 225 105.37 40.42 29.59
CA SER A 225 104.92 40.52 30.99
C SER A 225 103.88 39.44 31.37
N PRO A 226 103.98 38.79 32.54
CA PRO A 226 102.95 37.86 33.05
C PRO A 226 101.54 38.47 33.16
N VAL A 227 101.45 39.79 33.32
CA VAL A 227 100.17 40.52 33.38
C VAL A 227 99.39 40.39 32.07
N GLU A 228 100.09 40.30 30.95
CA GLU A 228 99.46 40.18 29.62
C GLU A 228 98.78 38.82 29.45
N VAL A 229 99.43 37.73 29.87
CA VAL A 229 98.81 36.39 29.85
C VAL A 229 97.59 36.32 30.77
N LEU A 230 97.64 36.95 31.95
CA LEU A 230 96.47 37.03 32.84
C LEU A 230 95.31 37.82 32.22
N ARG A 231 95.62 38.90 31.49
CA ARG A 231 94.62 39.69 30.74
C ARG A 231 93.96 38.85 29.65
N LEU A 232 94.75 38.10 28.87
CA LEU A 232 94.25 37.19 27.84
C LEU A 232 93.39 36.06 28.44
N LYS A 233 93.82 35.43 29.54
CA LYS A 233 93.03 34.40 30.24
C LYS A 233 91.70 34.93 30.77
N ARG A 234 91.66 36.17 31.27
CA ARG A 234 90.41 36.82 31.67
C ARG A 234 89.48 37.04 30.47
N ALA A 235 90.03 37.49 29.34
CA ALA A 235 89.26 37.68 28.11
C ALA A 235 88.73 36.34 27.53
N GLU A 236 89.52 35.26 27.63
CA GLU A 236 89.07 33.91 27.28
C GLU A 236 87.89 33.47 28.15
N MET A 237 88.00 33.63 29.48
CA MET A 237 86.91 33.27 30.39
C MET A 237 85.63 34.06 30.14
N GLU A 238 85.73 35.36 29.87
CA GLU A 238 84.58 36.20 29.50
C GLU A 238 83.92 35.71 28.20
N THR A 239 84.71 35.47 27.15
CA THR A 239 84.21 35.00 25.85
C THR A 239 83.59 33.60 25.96
N ARG A 240 84.19 32.73 26.79
CA ARG A 240 83.65 31.41 27.10
C ARG A 240 82.31 31.51 27.84
N GLY A 241 82.21 32.40 28.84
CA GLY A 241 80.95 32.66 29.54
C GLY A 241 79.84 33.12 28.59
N GLN A 242 80.16 34.01 27.64
CA GLN A 242 79.21 34.47 26.61
C GLN A 242 78.82 33.35 25.64
N LEU A 243 79.76 32.49 25.24
CA LEU A 243 79.50 31.31 24.42
C LEU A 243 78.56 30.32 25.13
N ASP A 244 78.81 30.02 26.40
CA ASP A 244 78.00 29.10 27.20
C ASP A 244 76.59 29.66 27.40
N ALA A 245 76.45 30.96 27.71
CA ALA A 245 75.16 31.64 27.82
C ALA A 245 74.36 31.58 26.50
N THR A 246 75.01 31.85 25.36
CA THR A 246 74.37 31.78 24.03
C THR A 246 73.97 30.34 23.67
N THR A 247 74.82 29.37 24.03
CA THR A 247 74.54 27.94 23.81
C THR A 247 73.32 27.48 24.59
N LEU A 248 73.09 28.01 25.79
CA LEU A 248 71.87 27.74 26.57
C LEU A 248 70.63 28.50 26.05
N ALA A 249 70.80 29.60 25.32
CA ALA A 249 69.71 30.35 24.71
C ALA A 249 69.11 29.67 23.47
N ILE A 250 69.93 28.96 22.68
CA ILE A 250 69.50 28.22 21.48
C ILE A 250 68.34 27.24 21.76
N PRO A 251 68.44 26.27 22.70
CA PRO A 251 67.34 25.34 22.96
C PRO A 251 66.09 26.03 23.54
N ARG A 252 66.24 27.18 24.22
CA ARG A 252 65.10 28.01 24.64
C ARG A 252 64.38 28.61 23.44
N ALA A 253 65.11 29.17 22.48
CA ALA A 253 64.55 29.70 21.24
C ALA A 253 63.88 28.60 20.40
N GLU A 254 64.50 27.42 20.27
CA GLU A 254 63.89 26.27 19.61
C GLU A 254 62.59 25.82 20.27
N SER A 255 62.52 25.85 21.60
CA SER A 255 61.31 25.51 22.35
C SER A 255 60.19 26.53 22.09
N ALA A 256 60.53 27.81 21.99
CA ALA A 256 59.58 28.87 21.62
C ALA A 256 59.06 28.70 20.18
N ILE A 257 59.91 28.30 19.22
CA ILE A 257 59.49 27.96 17.85
C ILE A 257 58.49 26.80 17.87
N LYS A 258 58.80 25.72 18.61
CA LYS A 258 57.88 24.57 18.75
C LYS A 258 56.55 24.95 19.40
N GLU A 259 56.57 25.90 20.33
CA GLU A 259 55.35 26.42 20.97
C GLU A 259 54.45 27.13 19.96
N VAL A 260 55.00 28.05 19.16
CA VAL A 260 54.25 28.75 18.11
C VAL A 260 53.73 27.76 17.06
N GLN A 261 54.55 26.78 16.66
CA GLN A 261 54.11 25.74 15.72
C GLN A 261 52.93 24.92 16.27
N ARG A 262 53.00 24.48 17.53
CA ARG A 262 51.87 23.82 18.20
C ARG A 262 50.65 24.72 18.25
N LYS A 263 50.83 26.03 18.42
CA LYS A 263 49.70 26.98 18.45
C LYS A 263 49.00 27.08 17.10
N ILE A 264 49.75 27.07 15.99
CA ILE A 264 49.18 27.03 14.63
C ILE A 264 48.34 25.76 14.44
N ASP A 265 48.88 24.61 14.84
CA ASP A 265 48.18 23.33 14.70
C ASP A 265 46.95 23.24 15.63
N GLU A 266 47.04 23.81 16.84
CA GLU A 266 45.91 23.93 17.78
C GLU A 266 44.80 24.82 17.21
N THR A 267 45.13 25.99 16.65
CA THR A 267 44.14 26.89 16.02
C THR A 267 43.41 26.21 14.86
N ARG A 268 44.15 25.51 13.97
CA ARG A 268 43.54 24.73 12.88
C ARG A 268 42.68 23.58 13.39
N GLY A 269 43.18 22.84 14.37
CA GLY A 269 42.47 21.72 15.00
C GLY A 269 41.17 22.18 15.68
N LYS A 270 41.21 23.30 16.40
CA LYS A 270 40.05 23.90 17.05
C LYS A 270 39.00 24.33 16.03
N PHE A 271 39.40 25.04 14.96
CA PHE A 271 38.49 25.42 13.88
C PHE A 271 37.80 24.21 13.24
N ARG A 272 38.57 23.15 12.93
CA ARG A 272 38.01 21.91 12.37
C ARG A 272 37.08 21.19 13.34
N SER A 273 37.43 21.13 14.63
CA SER A 273 36.62 20.50 15.67
C SER A 273 35.28 21.22 15.87
N GLU A 274 35.30 22.55 15.90
CA GLU A 274 34.09 23.39 15.97
C GLU A 274 33.21 23.19 14.73
N ALA A 275 33.80 23.18 13.54
CA ALA A 275 33.08 22.93 12.29
C ALA A 275 32.45 21.53 12.25
N LEU A 276 33.16 20.49 12.71
CA LEU A 276 32.66 19.11 12.80
C LEU A 276 31.51 18.98 13.80
N THR A 277 31.61 19.63 14.96
CA THR A 277 30.54 19.65 15.96
C THR A 277 29.27 20.26 15.37
N GLN A 278 29.39 21.46 14.77
CA GLN A 278 28.26 22.12 14.12
C GLN A 278 27.72 21.33 12.93
N LEU A 279 28.59 20.60 12.20
CA LEU A 279 28.18 19.78 11.06
C LEU A 279 27.31 18.61 11.53
N ASN A 280 27.68 17.96 12.63
CA ASN A 280 26.90 16.87 13.19
C ASN A 280 25.53 17.36 13.72
N GLU A 281 25.49 18.52 14.37
CA GLU A 281 24.25 19.18 14.78
C GLU A 281 23.36 19.51 13.57
N ALA A 282 23.93 20.17 12.55
CA ALA A 282 23.19 20.54 11.33
C ALA A 282 22.68 19.32 10.55
N ARG A 283 23.46 18.23 10.48
CA ARG A 283 23.01 16.96 9.89
C ARG A 283 21.87 16.32 10.68
N THR A 284 21.93 16.38 12.00
CA THR A 284 20.86 15.84 12.86
C THR A 284 19.56 16.61 12.65
N GLU A 285 19.63 17.95 12.64
CA GLU A 285 18.47 18.79 12.35
C GLU A 285 17.95 18.63 10.91
N LEU A 286 18.84 18.46 9.92
CA LEU A 286 18.44 18.16 8.54
C LEU A 286 17.65 16.84 8.46
N ASN A 287 18.20 15.76 9.04
CA ASN A 287 17.52 14.45 9.05
C ASN A 287 16.17 14.51 9.77
N LYS A 288 16.07 15.32 10.83
CA LYS A 288 14.82 15.57 11.54
C LYS A 288 13.83 16.31 10.65
N ALA A 289 14.25 17.41 10.01
CA ALA A 289 13.43 18.20 9.09
C ALA A 289 12.93 17.36 7.90
N GLU A 290 13.77 16.50 7.33
CA GLU A 290 13.38 15.58 6.24
C GLU A 290 12.35 14.54 6.70
N SER A 291 12.51 14.02 7.91
CA SER A 291 11.58 13.03 8.48
C SER A 291 10.24 13.66 8.83
N THR A 292 10.24 14.85 9.43
CA THR A 292 9.02 15.61 9.72
C THR A 292 8.36 16.13 8.46
N GLY A 293 9.15 16.55 7.46
CA GLY A 293 8.67 17.02 6.17
C GLY A 293 7.86 15.96 5.45
N ARG A 294 8.36 14.73 5.35
CA ARG A 294 7.62 13.59 4.77
C ARG A 294 6.29 13.33 5.47
N ALA A 295 6.25 13.42 6.80
CA ALA A 295 5.02 13.25 7.56
C ALA A 295 4.02 14.39 7.32
N LEU A 296 4.49 15.64 7.23
CA LEU A 296 3.65 16.80 6.92
C LEU A 296 3.13 16.78 5.48
N GLU A 297 3.94 16.33 4.53
CA GLU A 297 3.52 16.16 3.13
C GLU A 297 2.43 15.09 3.00
N ASP A 298 2.54 13.97 3.73
CA ASP A 298 1.47 12.98 3.83
C ASP A 298 0.19 13.61 4.39
N ARG A 299 0.29 14.44 5.44
CA ARG A 299 -0.86 15.18 5.99
C ARG A 299 -1.50 16.14 4.98
N VAL A 300 -0.70 16.87 4.21
CA VAL A 300 -1.18 17.74 3.14
C VAL A 300 -1.90 16.91 2.07
N SER A 301 -1.35 15.76 1.66
CA SER A 301 -1.99 14.89 0.68
C SER A 301 -3.35 14.34 1.16
N ARG A 302 -3.49 14.11 2.47
CA ARG A 302 -4.72 13.63 3.12
C ARG A 302 -5.78 14.70 3.32
N THR A 303 -5.52 15.97 3.02
CA THR A 303 -6.58 17.00 2.99
C THR A 303 -7.55 16.74 1.82
N LEU A 304 -7.08 16.09 0.76
CA LEU A 304 -7.91 15.60 -0.33
C LEU A 304 -8.37 14.17 -0.05
N VAL A 305 -9.61 14.03 0.40
CA VAL A 305 -10.23 12.73 0.68
C VAL A 305 -10.68 12.12 -0.65
N THR A 306 -10.15 10.95 -0.99
CA THR A 306 -10.46 10.22 -2.24
C THR A 306 -11.16 8.90 -1.95
N SER A 307 -11.86 8.34 -2.95
CA SER A 307 -12.49 7.03 -2.83
C SER A 307 -11.47 5.89 -3.00
N PRO A 308 -11.36 4.92 -2.06
CA PRO A 308 -10.46 3.77 -2.23
C PRO A 308 -11.00 2.73 -3.22
N VAL A 309 -12.30 2.76 -3.53
CA VAL A 309 -12.99 1.78 -4.38
C VAL A 309 -13.93 2.45 -5.35
N ARG A 310 -14.24 1.77 -6.45
CA ARG A 310 -15.34 2.15 -7.33
C ARG A 310 -16.68 1.80 -6.67
N GLY A 311 -17.61 2.75 -6.60
CA GLY A 311 -18.87 2.54 -5.89
C GLY A 311 -19.90 3.63 -6.06
N ILE A 312 -21.08 3.42 -5.47
CA ILE A 312 -22.13 4.43 -5.37
C ILE A 312 -22.04 5.10 -4.01
N VAL A 313 -22.09 6.42 -3.97
CA VAL A 313 -22.19 7.16 -2.72
C VAL A 313 -23.58 6.97 -2.12
N LYS A 314 -23.66 6.26 -1.00
CA LYS A 314 -24.92 6.00 -0.29
C LYS A 314 -25.43 7.24 0.43
N GLN A 315 -24.55 7.87 1.21
CA GLN A 315 -24.88 9.02 2.03
C GLN A 315 -23.64 9.88 2.27
N LEU A 316 -23.83 11.19 2.25
CA LEU A 316 -22.84 12.15 2.74
C LEU A 316 -23.21 12.54 4.17
N LEU A 317 -22.35 12.23 5.14
CA LEU A 317 -22.55 12.68 6.52
C LEU A 317 -22.17 14.15 6.68
N VAL A 318 -21.35 14.67 5.78
CA VAL A 318 -20.96 16.08 5.74
C VAL A 318 -21.42 16.70 4.42
N ASN A 319 -22.36 17.63 4.52
CA ASN A 319 -23.00 18.29 3.37
C ASN A 319 -22.78 19.82 3.33
N THR A 320 -22.22 20.41 4.39
CA THR A 320 -22.05 21.87 4.51
C THR A 320 -20.60 22.28 4.24
N VAL A 321 -20.38 23.05 3.17
CA VAL A 321 -19.10 23.74 2.92
C VAL A 321 -18.86 24.77 4.03
N GLY A 322 -17.65 24.80 4.59
CA GLY A 322 -17.31 25.58 5.79
C GLY A 322 -17.65 24.88 7.11
N GLY A 323 -18.26 23.68 7.07
CA GLY A 323 -18.48 22.87 8.25
C GLY A 323 -17.18 22.32 8.84
N VAL A 324 -17.14 22.13 10.17
CA VAL A 324 -15.99 21.58 10.89
C VAL A 324 -16.18 20.08 11.11
N ILE A 325 -15.15 19.30 10.83
CA ILE A 325 -15.13 17.84 11.01
C ILE A 325 -14.08 17.48 12.06
N GLN A 326 -14.45 16.59 12.99
CA GLN A 326 -13.50 16.04 13.97
C GLN A 326 -12.65 14.92 13.37
N PRO A 327 -11.38 14.76 13.80
CA PRO A 327 -10.53 13.61 13.48
C PRO A 327 -11.27 12.26 13.63
N GLY A 328 -11.20 11.41 12.61
CA GLY A 328 -11.79 10.08 12.60
C GLY A 328 -13.31 10.03 12.39
N SER A 329 -13.96 11.16 12.11
CA SER A 329 -15.40 11.18 11.81
C SER A 329 -15.71 10.56 10.45
N ASP A 330 -16.83 9.84 10.36
CA ASP A 330 -17.39 9.34 9.10
C ASP A 330 -17.80 10.53 8.22
N MET A 331 -17.27 10.59 6.99
CA MET A 331 -17.55 11.67 6.04
C MET A 331 -18.47 11.22 4.91
N VAL A 332 -18.17 10.06 4.31
CA VAL A 332 -18.89 9.51 3.16
C VAL A 332 -19.05 8.00 3.33
N GLU A 333 -20.25 7.48 3.07
CA GLU A 333 -20.49 6.04 2.96
C GLU A 333 -20.57 5.63 1.49
N ILE A 334 -19.69 4.70 1.08
CA ILE A 334 -19.62 4.22 -0.29
C ILE A 334 -19.98 2.73 -0.32
N VAL A 335 -20.87 2.39 -1.25
CA VAL A 335 -21.27 1.02 -1.54
C VAL A 335 -20.46 0.54 -2.74
N PRO A 336 -19.53 -0.42 -2.58
CA PRO A 336 -18.69 -0.89 -3.68
C PRO A 336 -19.52 -1.51 -4.80
N LEU A 337 -19.23 -1.09 -6.04
CA LEU A 337 -19.79 -1.69 -7.24
C LEU A 337 -18.82 -2.78 -7.71
N ASN A 338 -18.99 -3.98 -7.20
CA ASN A 338 -18.23 -5.16 -7.65
C ASN A 338 -18.96 -5.85 -8.81
N ASP A 339 -18.23 -6.72 -9.51
CA ASP A 339 -18.77 -7.50 -10.63
C ASP A 339 -19.74 -8.60 -10.19
N THR A 340 -19.80 -8.92 -8.90
CA THR A 340 -20.72 -9.91 -8.33
C THR A 340 -21.56 -9.29 -7.22
N LEU A 341 -22.84 -9.64 -7.17
CA LEU A 341 -23.78 -9.25 -6.12
C LEU A 341 -24.12 -10.45 -5.22
N LEU A 342 -24.35 -10.16 -3.95
CA LEU A 342 -24.93 -11.12 -3.02
C LEU A 342 -26.43 -10.86 -2.90
N VAL A 343 -27.22 -11.91 -2.87
CA VAL A 343 -28.68 -11.84 -2.72
C VAL A 343 -29.04 -12.62 -1.48
N GLU A 344 -29.64 -11.93 -0.51
CA GLU A 344 -30.19 -12.59 0.66
C GLU A 344 -31.63 -12.97 0.37
N ALA A 345 -31.97 -14.25 0.47
CA ALA A 345 -33.31 -14.75 0.25
C ALA A 345 -33.86 -15.47 1.48
N LYS A 346 -35.16 -15.34 1.69
CA LYS A 346 -35.94 -15.98 2.74
C LYS A 346 -36.55 -17.27 2.17
N ILE A 347 -36.22 -18.40 2.78
CA ILE A 347 -36.75 -19.73 2.41
C ILE A 347 -37.60 -20.28 3.54
N ARG A 348 -38.68 -20.98 3.18
CA ARG A 348 -39.57 -21.62 4.15
C ARG A 348 -38.89 -22.83 4.80
N PRO A 349 -39.10 -23.09 6.10
CA PRO A 349 -38.50 -24.24 6.79
C PRO A 349 -38.83 -25.60 6.17
N GLN A 350 -39.93 -25.72 5.44
CA GLN A 350 -40.32 -26.96 4.75
C GLN A 350 -39.39 -27.30 3.57
N ASP A 351 -38.76 -26.29 2.97
CA ASP A 351 -37.97 -26.45 1.75
C ASP A 351 -36.45 -26.48 2.02
N ILE A 352 -36.02 -26.27 3.28
CA ILE A 352 -34.61 -26.19 3.66
C ILE A 352 -33.87 -27.54 3.54
N ALA A 353 -34.58 -28.65 3.72
CA ALA A 353 -33.99 -29.99 3.77
C ALA A 353 -33.27 -30.38 2.46
N PHE A 354 -33.63 -29.74 1.34
CA PHE A 354 -33.08 -30.01 0.01
C PHE A 354 -32.07 -28.95 -0.45
N LEU A 355 -31.73 -27.98 0.39
CA LEU A 355 -30.81 -26.89 0.05
C LEU A 355 -29.42 -27.12 0.61
N HIS A 356 -28.40 -27.09 -0.26
CA HIS A 356 -26.98 -27.24 0.11
C HIS A 356 -26.12 -26.23 -0.64
N PRO A 357 -25.02 -25.71 -0.03
CA PRO A 357 -24.10 -24.79 -0.71
C PRO A 357 -23.59 -25.36 -2.04
N GLY A 358 -23.54 -24.51 -3.07
CA GLY A 358 -23.09 -24.85 -4.43
C GLY A 358 -24.22 -25.08 -5.45
N GLN A 359 -25.48 -25.19 -5.03
CA GLN A 359 -26.62 -25.34 -5.93
C GLN A 359 -26.80 -24.12 -6.85
N GLU A 360 -27.18 -24.38 -8.10
CA GLU A 360 -27.51 -23.34 -9.07
C GLU A 360 -28.87 -22.72 -8.76
N ALA A 361 -28.93 -21.40 -8.89
CA ALA A 361 -30.13 -20.61 -8.67
C ALA A 361 -30.26 -19.52 -9.74
N ILE A 362 -31.50 -19.11 -9.98
CA ILE A 362 -31.83 -18.03 -10.90
C ILE A 362 -32.48 -16.91 -10.09
N VAL A 363 -31.82 -15.75 -10.06
CA VAL A 363 -32.31 -14.56 -9.38
C VAL A 363 -33.04 -13.67 -10.38
N LYS A 364 -34.31 -13.38 -10.10
CA LYS A 364 -35.17 -12.52 -10.92
C LYS A 364 -35.45 -11.23 -10.16
N PHE A 365 -34.89 -10.12 -10.63
CA PHE A 365 -35.11 -8.80 -10.00
C PHE A 365 -36.46 -8.23 -10.40
N THR A 366 -37.27 -7.79 -9.43
CA THR A 366 -38.62 -7.28 -9.70
C THR A 366 -38.63 -5.94 -10.44
N ALA A 367 -37.52 -5.19 -10.35
CA ALA A 367 -37.34 -3.91 -11.04
C ALA A 367 -37.20 -4.05 -12.57
N TYR A 368 -36.91 -5.26 -13.06
CA TYR A 368 -36.74 -5.55 -14.49
C TYR A 368 -37.69 -6.68 -14.92
N ASP A 369 -38.23 -6.59 -16.13
CA ASP A 369 -39.09 -7.65 -16.66
C ASP A 369 -38.26 -8.90 -16.98
N TYR A 370 -38.42 -9.94 -16.16
CA TYR A 370 -37.70 -11.20 -16.28
C TYR A 370 -38.03 -11.98 -17.57
N THR A 371 -39.16 -11.68 -18.23
CA THR A 371 -39.55 -12.32 -19.49
C THR A 371 -38.69 -11.80 -20.65
N ILE A 372 -38.26 -10.53 -20.55
CA ILE A 372 -37.48 -9.83 -21.57
C ILE A 372 -35.99 -10.00 -21.30
N TYR A 373 -35.56 -9.77 -20.06
CA TYR A 373 -34.14 -9.71 -19.68
C TYR A 373 -33.60 -10.99 -19.05
N GLY A 374 -34.47 -11.96 -18.78
CA GLY A 374 -34.11 -13.20 -18.09
C GLY A 374 -33.81 -13.00 -16.61
N GLY A 375 -33.29 -14.07 -15.99
CA GLY A 375 -32.80 -14.05 -14.60
C GLY A 375 -31.29 -14.19 -14.55
N LEU A 376 -30.71 -13.71 -13.46
CA LEU A 376 -29.29 -13.71 -13.22
C LEU A 376 -28.88 -15.03 -12.56
N LYS A 377 -27.95 -15.76 -13.17
CA LYS A 377 -27.44 -17.01 -12.62
C LYS A 377 -26.67 -16.73 -11.33
N ALA A 378 -26.94 -17.53 -10.32
CA ALA A 378 -26.34 -17.44 -9.01
C ALA A 378 -26.07 -18.83 -8.44
N LYS A 379 -25.22 -18.89 -7.43
CA LYS A 379 -24.93 -20.10 -6.66
C LYS A 379 -25.23 -19.88 -5.19
N LEU A 380 -25.81 -20.89 -4.55
CA LEU A 380 -26.06 -20.86 -3.11
C LEU A 380 -24.72 -20.88 -2.37
N GLU A 381 -24.37 -19.79 -1.68
CA GLU A 381 -23.08 -19.67 -0.99
C GLU A 381 -23.18 -20.10 0.47
N ARG A 382 -24.21 -19.64 1.18
CA ARG A 382 -24.38 -19.90 2.61
C ARG A 382 -25.84 -20.06 2.99
N ILE A 383 -26.09 -20.92 3.96
CA ILE A 383 -27.39 -21.11 4.62
C ILE A 383 -27.23 -20.67 6.07
N GLY A 384 -28.18 -19.87 6.57
CA GLY A 384 -28.21 -19.44 7.97
C GLY A 384 -28.37 -20.63 8.92
N ALA A 385 -27.67 -20.58 10.05
CA ALA A 385 -27.65 -21.68 11.02
C ALA A 385 -28.96 -21.84 11.80
N ASP A 386 -29.80 -20.80 11.82
CA ASP A 386 -31.06 -20.79 12.55
C ASP A 386 -32.16 -20.04 11.78
N THR A 387 -33.39 -20.29 12.16
CA THR A 387 -34.56 -19.60 11.65
C THR A 387 -34.74 -18.22 12.27
N ILE A 388 -35.16 -17.26 11.45
CA ILE A 388 -35.56 -15.92 11.87
C ILE A 388 -37.09 -15.86 11.80
N THR A 389 -37.72 -15.32 12.84
CA THR A 389 -39.18 -15.12 12.86
C THR A 389 -39.48 -13.65 12.60
N ASP A 390 -40.28 -13.37 11.57
CA ASP A 390 -40.80 -12.02 11.33
C ASP A 390 -41.88 -11.71 12.38
N GLU A 391 -41.66 -10.69 13.24
CA GLU A 391 -42.62 -10.29 14.27
C GLU A 391 -43.96 -9.85 13.65
N ASP A 392 -43.93 -9.24 12.47
CA ASP A 392 -45.13 -8.73 11.79
C ASP A 392 -46.01 -9.83 11.18
N LYS A 393 -45.41 -10.90 10.65
CA LYS A 393 -46.13 -11.93 9.87
C LYS A 393 -46.24 -13.28 10.58
N LYS A 394 -45.60 -13.46 11.74
CA LYS A 394 -45.49 -14.75 12.46
C LYS A 394 -45.01 -15.90 11.57
N THR A 395 -44.29 -15.58 10.50
CA THR A 395 -43.73 -16.56 9.57
C THR A 395 -42.26 -16.72 9.86
N THR A 396 -41.86 -17.97 10.12
CA THR A 396 -40.47 -18.36 10.34
C THR A 396 -39.81 -18.70 9.00
N TYR A 397 -38.59 -18.24 8.77
CA TYR A 397 -37.82 -18.49 7.55
C TYR A 397 -36.33 -18.71 7.84
N TYR A 398 -35.66 -19.44 6.95
CA TYR A 398 -34.20 -19.50 6.90
C TYR A 398 -33.68 -18.42 5.97
N MET A 399 -32.62 -17.74 6.38
CA MET A 399 -31.94 -16.77 5.54
C MET A 399 -30.79 -17.44 4.79
N ILE A 400 -30.82 -17.37 3.47
CA ILE A 400 -29.78 -17.90 2.60
C ILE A 400 -29.10 -16.77 1.83
N THR A 401 -27.83 -16.95 1.51
CA THR A 401 -27.05 -16.00 0.71
C THR A 401 -26.64 -16.65 -0.59
N LEU A 402 -27.00 -16.02 -1.71
CA LEU A 402 -26.65 -16.47 -3.06
C LEU A 402 -25.69 -15.48 -3.71
N ARG A 403 -24.68 -16.00 -4.39
CA ARG A 403 -23.72 -15.20 -5.15
C ARG A 403 -24.04 -15.25 -6.62
N THR A 404 -24.24 -14.09 -7.22
CA THR A 404 -24.45 -13.96 -8.66
C THR A 404 -23.14 -13.99 -9.43
N ASP A 405 -23.19 -14.44 -10.69
CA ASP A 405 -22.02 -14.45 -11.58
C ASP A 405 -21.70 -13.05 -12.15
N ARG A 406 -22.70 -12.17 -12.24
CA ARG A 406 -22.59 -10.80 -12.76
C ARG A 406 -23.45 -9.82 -11.94
N SER A 407 -23.14 -8.53 -12.01
CA SER A 407 -23.86 -7.47 -11.29
C SER A 407 -24.82 -6.64 -12.15
N HIS A 408 -24.99 -6.99 -13.42
CA HIS A 408 -25.87 -6.31 -14.37
C HIS A 408 -26.71 -7.30 -15.19
N LEU A 409 -27.88 -6.85 -15.65
CA LEU A 409 -28.73 -7.53 -16.63
C LEU A 409 -28.52 -6.90 -18.02
N GLY A 410 -28.79 -7.66 -19.09
CA GLY A 410 -28.66 -7.19 -20.48
C GLY A 410 -27.28 -7.45 -21.12
N THR A 411 -27.06 -6.85 -22.30
CA THR A 411 -25.82 -6.92 -23.08
C THR A 411 -24.77 -5.91 -22.59
N ASP A 412 -23.49 -6.20 -22.83
CA ASP A 412 -22.36 -5.36 -22.36
C ASP A 412 -22.40 -3.92 -22.91
N GLU A 413 -23.11 -3.68 -24.03
CA GLU A 413 -23.30 -2.35 -24.62
C GLU A 413 -24.36 -1.48 -23.90
N LYS A 414 -25.29 -2.09 -23.15
CA LYS A 414 -26.31 -1.41 -22.34
C LYS A 414 -26.56 -2.16 -21.02
N PRO A 415 -25.62 -2.13 -20.07
CA PRO A 415 -25.75 -2.83 -18.81
C PRO A 415 -26.83 -2.18 -17.94
N LEU A 416 -27.82 -2.97 -17.53
CA LEU A 416 -28.80 -2.59 -16.52
C LEU A 416 -28.23 -2.90 -15.14
N LEU A 417 -27.69 -1.88 -14.48
CA LEU A 417 -27.04 -2.01 -13.17
C LEU A 417 -28.05 -2.31 -12.07
N ILE A 418 -27.77 -3.35 -11.28
CA ILE A 418 -28.59 -3.71 -10.12
C ILE A 418 -28.03 -3.00 -8.88
N ILE A 419 -28.86 -2.18 -8.24
CA ILE A 419 -28.48 -1.42 -7.05
C ILE A 419 -28.82 -2.24 -5.79
N PRO A 420 -27.93 -2.29 -4.78
CA PRO A 420 -28.25 -2.90 -3.51
C PRO A 420 -29.51 -2.28 -2.90
N GLY A 421 -30.44 -3.12 -2.46
CA GLY A 421 -31.78 -2.68 -2.07
C GLY A 421 -32.91 -3.25 -2.91
N MET A 422 -32.63 -3.61 -4.17
CA MET A 422 -33.64 -4.17 -5.08
C MET A 422 -34.20 -5.51 -4.56
N VAL A 423 -35.51 -5.68 -4.68
CA VAL A 423 -36.20 -6.94 -4.35
C VAL A 423 -36.02 -7.92 -5.51
N ALA A 424 -35.81 -9.18 -5.18
CA ALA A 424 -35.65 -10.25 -6.14
C ALA A 424 -36.42 -11.50 -5.70
N SER A 425 -36.91 -12.27 -6.66
CA SER A 425 -37.39 -13.62 -6.43
C SER A 425 -36.29 -14.59 -6.87
N VAL A 426 -35.97 -15.56 -6.02
CA VAL A 426 -34.92 -16.54 -6.27
C VAL A 426 -35.56 -17.91 -6.48
N ASP A 427 -35.24 -18.55 -7.61
CA ASP A 427 -35.59 -19.94 -7.86
C ASP A 427 -34.31 -20.79 -7.75
N ILE A 428 -34.23 -21.69 -6.77
CA ILE A 428 -33.06 -22.55 -6.52
C ILE A 428 -33.36 -23.95 -7.04
N ILE A 429 -32.46 -24.51 -7.85
CA ILE A 429 -32.63 -25.83 -8.45
C ILE A 429 -32.23 -26.89 -7.41
N THR A 430 -33.22 -27.57 -6.83
CA THR A 430 -33.03 -28.56 -5.75
C THR A 430 -32.93 -30.00 -6.27
N GLY A 431 -33.40 -30.27 -7.49
CA GLY A 431 -33.28 -31.58 -8.10
C GLY A 431 -33.86 -31.64 -9.50
N LYS A 432 -33.79 -32.82 -10.13
CA LYS A 432 -34.42 -33.10 -11.42
C LYS A 432 -35.40 -34.27 -11.26
N LYS A 433 -36.64 -34.11 -11.70
CA LYS A 433 -37.65 -35.17 -11.68
C LYS A 433 -38.12 -35.48 -13.09
N SER A 434 -38.49 -36.73 -13.34
CA SER A 434 -39.12 -37.09 -14.62
C SER A 434 -40.58 -36.64 -14.65
N ILE A 435 -41.10 -36.35 -15.84
CA ILE A 435 -42.53 -35.98 -16.02
C ILE A 435 -43.43 -37.08 -15.48
N LEU A 436 -43.05 -38.35 -15.66
CA LEU A 436 -43.77 -39.51 -15.14
C LEU A 436 -43.85 -39.48 -13.60
N SER A 437 -42.77 -39.10 -12.91
CA SER A 437 -42.75 -38.96 -11.45
C SER A 437 -43.67 -37.85 -10.96
N TYR A 438 -43.73 -36.73 -11.68
CA TYR A 438 -44.63 -35.61 -11.35
C TYR A 438 -46.11 -36.02 -11.48
N LEU A 439 -46.48 -36.70 -12.57
CA LEU A 439 -47.85 -37.17 -12.83
C LEU A 439 -48.31 -38.27 -11.85
N LEU A 440 -47.41 -39.16 -11.43
CA LEU A 440 -47.72 -40.26 -10.51
C LEU A 440 -47.68 -39.86 -9.04
N LYS A 441 -47.09 -38.70 -8.69
CA LYS A 441 -46.99 -38.21 -7.30
C LYS A 441 -48.32 -38.20 -6.54
N PRO A 442 -49.47 -37.75 -7.09
CA PRO A 442 -50.75 -37.75 -6.38
C PRO A 442 -51.26 -39.16 -6.09
N ILE A 443 -51.07 -40.09 -7.03
CA ILE A 443 -51.51 -41.49 -6.90
C ILE A 443 -50.67 -42.21 -5.84
N ILE A 444 -49.35 -41.99 -5.85
CA ILE A 444 -48.42 -42.55 -4.87
C ILE A 444 -48.70 -41.98 -3.48
N LYS A 445 -48.96 -40.66 -3.39
CA LYS A 445 -49.30 -39.99 -2.13
C LYS A 445 -50.62 -40.49 -1.56
N ALA A 446 -51.67 -40.60 -2.38
CA ALA A 446 -52.96 -41.11 -1.96
C ALA A 446 -52.89 -42.57 -1.48
N ARG A 447 -52.09 -43.43 -2.14
CA ARG A 447 -51.87 -44.81 -1.68
C ARG A 447 -51.12 -44.86 -0.34
N ALA A 448 -50.13 -43.99 -0.14
CA ALA A 448 -49.35 -43.95 1.09
C ALA A 448 -50.15 -43.40 2.28
N GLU A 449 -50.97 -42.36 2.07
CA GLU A 449 -51.84 -41.77 3.09
C GLU A 449 -53.06 -42.66 3.40
N ALA A 450 -53.61 -43.40 2.43
CA ALA A 450 -54.75 -44.29 2.65
C ALA A 450 -54.42 -45.60 3.39
N LEU A 451 -53.13 -45.95 3.53
CA LEU A 451 -52.67 -47.17 4.22
C LEU A 451 -52.10 -46.91 5.62
N HIS A 452 -52.23 -45.69 6.15
CA HIS A 452 -51.85 -45.36 7.52
C HIS A 452 -53.03 -44.67 8.22
N GLU A 453 -53.61 -45.35 9.20
CA GLU A 453 -54.55 -44.75 10.16
C GLU A 453 -53.76 -44.04 11.27
N ARG A 454 -54.37 -43.02 11.86
CA ARG A 454 -53.73 -42.05 12.74
C ARG A 454 -53.64 -42.50 14.19
#